data_AF-A7UVE0-F1
#
_entry.id   AF-A7UVE0-F1
#
_cell.length_a   1.000
_cell.length_b   1.000
_cell.length_c   1.000
_cell.angle_alpha   90.00
_cell.angle_beta   90.00
_cell.angle_gamma   90.00
#
_symmetry.space_group_name_H-M   'P 1'
#
loop_
_entity.id
_entity.type
_entity.pdbx_description
1 polymer ?
#
loop_
_entity_poly.entity_id
_entity_poly.type
_entity_poly.pdbx_seq_one_letter_code
_entity_poly.pdbx_strand_id
1 'polypeptide(L)' 'MLELDADKRITAEQALAHPYLEKYADPSDEPTSSLYDQSFEDMDLPVERWKELVFKEVLNFVPQQHAHIGGEPQA' A
#
# COMPACT_ATOMS: atom_id res chain seq x y z
N MET A 1 -11.87 -3.20 -16.03
CA MET A 1 -11.97 -1.99 -15.18
C MET A 1 -13.41 -1.51 -15.05
N LEU A 2 -14.07 -1.09 -16.14
CA LEU A 2 -15.47 -0.65 -16.12
C LEU A 2 -16.45 -1.83 -16.28
N GLU A 3 -16.31 -2.84 -15.43
CA GLU A 3 -17.24 -3.96 -15.36
C GLU A 3 -18.25 -3.71 -14.23
N LEU A 4 -19.54 -3.96 -14.51
CA LEU A 4 -20.61 -3.81 -13.51
C LEU A 4 -20.44 -4.81 -12.37
N ASP A 5 -20.08 -6.04 -12.72
CA ASP A 5 -19.75 -7.09 -11.79
C ASP A 5 -18.34 -6.87 -11.22
N ALA A 6 -18.25 -6.72 -9.90
CA ALA A 6 -17.00 -6.43 -9.21
C ALA A 6 -15.99 -7.57 -9.36
N ASP A 7 -16.47 -8.82 -9.30
CA ASP A 7 -15.64 -10.02 -9.33
C ASP A 7 -15.02 -10.25 -10.72
N LYS A 8 -15.57 -9.59 -11.74
CA LYS A 8 -15.05 -9.62 -13.12
C LYS A 8 -14.10 -8.47 -13.42
N ARG A 9 -13.93 -7.50 -12.52
CA ARG A 9 -12.97 -6.42 -12.75
C ARG A 9 -11.56 -6.98 -12.68
N ILE A 10 -10.72 -6.50 -13.58
CA ILE A 10 -9.28 -6.72 -13.55
C ILE A 10 -8.67 -6.19 -12.23
N THR A 11 -7.72 -6.92 -11.67
CA THR A 11 -6.93 -6.54 -10.49
C THR A 11 -5.83 -5.53 -10.85
N ALA A 12 -5.16 -4.94 -9.85
CA ALA A 12 -4.04 -4.03 -10.09
C ALA A 12 -2.87 -4.75 -10.78
N GLU A 13 -2.53 -5.95 -10.33
CA GLU A 13 -1.44 -6.76 -10.88
C GLU A 13 -1.72 -7.13 -12.35
N GLN A 14 -2.94 -7.54 -12.67
CA GLN A 14 -3.34 -7.84 -14.04
C GLN A 14 -3.35 -6.59 -14.93
N ALA A 15 -3.68 -5.42 -14.36
CA ALA A 15 -3.67 -4.16 -15.09
C ALA A 15 -2.23 -3.69 -15.39
N LEU A 16 -1.30 -3.87 -14.46
CA LEU A 16 0.14 -3.59 -14.66
C LEU A 16 0.72 -4.46 -15.78
N ALA A 17 0.30 -5.72 -15.88
CA ALA A 17 0.69 -6.64 -16.95
C ALA A 17 -0.02 -6.38 -18.31
N HIS A 18 -0.91 -5.39 -18.41
CA HIS A 18 -1.64 -5.12 -19.65
C HIS A 18 -0.72 -4.48 -20.71
N PRO A 19 -0.83 -4.82 -22.02
CA PRO A 19 0.05 -4.30 -23.08
C PRO A 19 0.15 -2.77 -23.15
N TYR A 20 -0.88 -2.07 -22.69
CA TYR A 20 -0.88 -0.61 -22.60
C TYR A 20 0.24 -0.05 -21.70
N LEU A 21 0.66 -0.78 -20.66
CA LEU A 21 1.70 -0.39 -19.72
C LEU A 21 3.05 -1.09 -19.96
N GLU A 22 3.19 -1.88 -21.02
CA GLU A 22 4.41 -2.67 -21.31
C GLU A 22 5.70 -1.85 -21.30
N LYS A 23 5.63 -0.57 -21.69
CA LYS A 23 6.78 0.34 -21.67
C LYS A 23 7.30 0.66 -20.26
N TYR A 24 6.45 0.55 -19.24
CA TYR A 24 6.73 0.97 -17.87
C TYR A 24 6.72 -0.16 -16.86
N ALA A 25 6.03 -1.26 -17.17
CA ALA A 25 5.89 -2.40 -16.26
C ALA A 25 7.24 -3.07 -16.00
N ASP A 26 7.60 -3.20 -14.73
CA ASP A 26 8.77 -3.93 -14.26
C ASP A 26 8.37 -4.80 -13.06
N PRO A 27 8.16 -6.11 -13.24
CA PRO A 27 7.78 -7.00 -12.15
C PRO A 27 8.78 -7.05 -10.99
N SER A 28 10.02 -6.60 -11.20
CA SER A 28 11.04 -6.52 -10.14
C SER A 28 10.97 -5.24 -9.30
N ASP A 29 10.29 -4.21 -9.79
CA ASP A 29 10.05 -2.91 -9.12
C ASP A 29 8.56 -2.68 -8.77
N GLU A 30 7.76 -3.76 -8.77
CA GLU A 30 6.34 -3.76 -8.38
C GLU A 30 6.13 -4.58 -7.09
N PRO A 31 6.64 -4.12 -5.93
CA PRO A 31 6.59 -4.91 -4.69
C PRO A 31 5.19 -4.92 -4.05
N THR A 32 4.86 -6.04 -3.40
CA THR A 32 3.71 -6.13 -2.50
C THR A 32 4.08 -5.66 -1.09
N SER A 33 3.10 -5.10 -0.35
CA SER A 33 3.28 -4.76 1.07
C SER A 33 3.37 -6.01 1.96
N SER A 34 4.02 -5.87 3.13
CA SER A 34 3.83 -6.81 4.24
C SER A 34 2.36 -6.88 4.67
N LEU A 35 1.97 -8.00 5.27
CA LEU A 35 0.64 -8.16 5.86
C LEU A 35 0.38 -7.06 6.89
N TYR A 36 -0.81 -6.45 6.81
CA TYR A 36 -1.25 -5.41 7.73
C TYR A 36 -2.22 -6.00 8.76
N ASP A 37 -1.93 -5.81 10.03
CA ASP A 37 -2.80 -6.25 11.13
C ASP A 37 -3.97 -5.27 11.28
N GLN A 38 -5.16 -5.72 10.87
CA GLN A 38 -6.43 -4.99 10.95
C GLN A 38 -7.34 -5.52 12.06
N SER A 39 -6.83 -6.34 12.97
CA SER A 39 -7.64 -6.91 14.06
C SER A 39 -8.28 -5.86 14.98
N PHE A 40 -7.76 -4.62 14.96
CA PHE A 40 -8.34 -3.51 15.70
C PHE A 40 -9.72 -3.07 15.15
N GLU A 41 -10.04 -3.31 13.88
CA GLU A 41 -11.33 -2.94 13.28
C GLU A 41 -12.51 -3.67 13.94
N ASP A 42 -12.27 -4.87 14.46
CA ASP A 42 -13.26 -5.69 15.16
C ASP A 42 -13.35 -5.36 16.67
N MET A 43 -12.53 -4.43 17.18
CA MET A 43 -12.49 -4.10 18.59
C MET A 43 -13.55 -3.04 18.96
N ASP A 44 -14.33 -3.31 20.01
CA ASP A 44 -15.20 -2.32 20.64
C ASP A 44 -14.55 -1.80 21.92
N LEU A 45 -13.84 -0.66 21.79
CA LEU A 45 -13.14 -0.01 22.89
C LEU A 45 -13.73 1.36 23.21
N PRO A 46 -13.71 1.79 24.49
CA PRO A 46 -14.08 3.16 24.85
C PRO A 46 -13.09 4.16 24.24
N VAL A 47 -13.56 5.40 24.05
CA VAL A 47 -12.80 6.49 23.42
C VAL A 47 -11.44 6.71 24.09
N GLU A 48 -11.37 6.59 25.41
CA GLU A 48 -10.13 6.77 26.19
C GLU A 48 -9.05 5.77 25.78
N ARG A 49 -9.43 4.52 25.49
CA ARG A 49 -8.48 3.49 25.02
C ARG A 49 -8.02 3.75 23.60
N TRP A 50 -8.90 4.20 22.73
CA TRP A 50 -8.50 4.63 21.38
C TRP A 50 -7.50 5.77 21.41
N LYS A 51 -7.69 6.77 22.30
CA LYS A 51 -6.73 7.87 22.48
C LYS A 51 -5.36 7.37 22.92
N GLU A 52 -5.32 6.43 23.86
CA GLU A 52 -4.05 5.82 24.32
C GLU A 52 -3.33 5.09 23.19
N LEU A 53 -4.04 4.29 22.39
CA LEU A 53 -3.46 3.56 21.26
C LEU A 53 -2.91 4.50 20.19
N VAL A 54 -3.68 5.51 19.78
CA VAL A 54 -3.22 6.51 18.81
C VAL A 54 -2.01 7.27 19.34
N PHE A 55 -2.03 7.67 20.61
CA PHE A 55 -0.89 8.36 21.22
C PHE A 55 0.37 7.47 21.24
N LYS A 56 0.20 6.17 21.52
CA LYS A 56 1.29 5.19 21.45
C LYS A 56 1.86 5.07 20.04
N GLU A 57 1.03 5.05 18.99
CA GLU A 57 1.51 5.03 17.59
C GLU A 57 2.30 6.29 17.24
N VAL A 58 1.88 7.47 17.70
CA VAL A 58 2.63 8.71 17.52
C VAL A 58 4.02 8.62 18.17
N LEU A 59 4.12 8.07 19.38
CA LEU A 59 5.41 7.91 20.07
C LEU A 59 6.31 6.85 19.44
N ASN A 60 5.72 5.80 18.86
CA ASN A 60 6.45 4.70 18.22
C ASN A 60 6.87 5.00 16.79
N PHE A 61 6.39 6.09 16.20
CA PHE A 61 6.74 6.47 14.83
C PHE A 61 8.25 6.64 14.68
N VAL A 62 8.84 5.88 13.75
CA VAL A 62 10.23 6.03 13.34
C VAL A 62 10.25 6.72 11.98
N PRO A 63 10.83 7.93 11.85
CA PRO A 63 10.96 8.59 10.56
C PRO A 63 11.71 7.70 9.57
N GLN A 64 11.15 7.56 8.38
CA GLN A 64 11.83 6.88 7.28
C GLN A 64 13.12 7.65 6.98
N GLN A 65 14.28 7.01 7.10
CA GLN A 65 15.49 7.54 6.51
C GLN A 65 15.29 7.46 5.00
N HIS A 66 15.27 8.60 4.31
CA HIS A 66 15.21 8.61 2.85
C HIS A 66 16.39 7.80 2.29
N ALA A 67 16.13 6.55 1.89
CA ALA A 67 17.04 5.84 1.02
C ALA A 67 17.03 6.61 -0.31
N HIS A 68 18.15 7.21 -0.67
CA HIS A 68 18.38 7.76 -1.99
C HIS A 68 18.31 6.60 -3.00
N ILE A 69 17.16 6.42 -3.66
CA ILE A 69 17.04 5.49 -4.77
C ILE A 69 17.58 6.22 -6.00
N GLY A 70 18.82 5.88 -6.37
CA GLY A 70 19.44 6.34 -7.60
C GLY A 70 18.74 5.75 -8.81
N GLY A 71 18.35 6.61 -9.74
CA GLY A 71 17.94 6.29 -11.10
C GLY A 71 18.22 7.52 -11.97
N GLU A 72 19.05 7.36 -12.99
CA GLU A 72 19.68 8.41 -13.81
C GLU A 72 18.70 9.39 -14.48
N PRO A 73 19.10 10.65 -14.76
CA PRO A 73 18.41 11.49 -15.73
C PRO A 73 18.75 11.01 -17.14
N GLN A 74 17.78 10.48 -17.89
CA GLN A 74 17.93 10.34 -19.35
C GLN A 74 17.88 11.73 -20.00
N ALA A 75 18.86 11.95 -20.88
CA ALA A 75 19.13 13.17 -21.63
C ALA A 75 17.98 13.64 -22.53
#